data_AF-A0A7R7GE21-F1
#
_entry.id   AF-A0A7R7GE21-F1
#
_cell.length_a   1.000
_cell.length_b   1.000
_cell.length_c   1.000
_cell.angle_alpha   90.00
_cell.angle_beta   90.00
_cell.angle_gamma   90.00
#
_symmetry.space_group_name_H-M   'P 1'
#
loop_
_entity.id
_entity.type
_entity.pdbx_description
1 polymer ?
#
loop_
_entity_poly.entity_id
_entity_poly.type
_entity_poly.pdbx_seq_one_letter_code
_entity_poly.pdbx_strand_id
1 'polypeptide(L)' 'MFIYSAVIYDGNKQNLIRHECRTDTEFSAFLEDKFGCFVCLWSNKELSESTLNAIAASRVSHQSQEEIGNISL' A
#
# COMPACT_ATOMS: atom_id res chain seq x y z
N MET A 1 1.00 -5.73 -1.62
CA MET A 1 -0.12 -5.22 -0.80
C MET A 1 -0.06 -3.70 -0.87
N PHE A 2 -1.18 -3.00 -0.94
CA PHE A 2 -1.21 -1.54 -1.03
C PHE A 2 -2.13 -0.96 0.03
N ILE A 3 -1.81 0.25 0.49
CA ILE A 3 -2.71 1.03 1.33
C ILE A 3 -3.64 1.80 0.40
N TYR A 4 -4.93 1.53 0.48
CA TYR A 4 -5.96 2.31 -0.20
C TYR A 4 -6.59 3.27 0.80
N SER A 5 -6.89 4.48 0.34
CA SER A 5 -7.47 5.53 1.15
C SER A 5 -8.74 6.09 0.52
N ALA A 6 -9.74 6.41 1.34
CA ALA A 6 -10.97 7.08 0.92
C ALA A 6 -11.40 8.11 1.97
N VAL A 7 -11.97 9.22 1.53
CA VAL A 7 -12.62 10.18 2.43
C VAL A 7 -14.12 9.99 2.33
N ILE A 8 -14.76 9.68 3.46
CA ILE A 8 -16.20 9.46 3.54
C ILE A 8 -16.83 10.60 4.35
N TYR A 9 -17.88 11.21 3.80
CA TYR A 9 -18.69 12.19 4.51
C TYR A 9 -19.91 11.51 5.11
N ASP A 10 -20.06 11.56 6.43
CA ASP A 10 -21.15 10.90 7.18
C ASP A 10 -22.40 11.78 7.36
N GLY A 11 -22.44 12.96 6.72
CA GLY A 11 -23.49 13.97 6.91
C GLY A 11 -23.11 15.06 7.92
N ASN A 12 -22.08 14.84 8.75
CA ASN A 12 -21.61 15.78 9.77
C ASN A 12 -20.13 16.14 9.59
N LYS A 13 -19.28 15.14 9.31
CA LYS A 13 -17.83 15.31 9.17
C LYS A 13 -17.25 14.41 8.08
N GLN A 14 -16.07 14.79 7.62
CA GLN A 14 -15.24 13.98 6.74
C GLN A 14 -14.37 13.04 7.57
N ASN A 15 -14.33 11.76 7.21
CA ASN A 15 -13.52 10.74 7.85
C ASN A 15 -12.57 10.13 6.82
N LEU A 16 -11.27 10.13 7.12
CA LEU A 16 -10.27 9.45 6.30
C LEU A 16 -10.22 7.97 6.69
N ILE A 17 -10.52 7.09 5.74
CA ILE A 17 -10.46 5.64 5.87
C ILE A 17 -9.22 5.15 5.15
N ARG A 18 -8.43 4.30 5.81
CA ARG A 18 -7.28 3.62 5.23
C ARG A 18 -7.44 2.11 5.42
N HIS A 19 -7.22 1.35 4.36
CA HIS A 19 -7.32 -0.09 4.42
C HIS A 19 -6.24 -0.73 3.54
N GLU A 20 -5.59 -1.76 4.07
CA GLU A 20 -4.58 -2.51 3.36
C GLU A 20 -5.23 -3.68 2.62
N CYS A 21 -5.14 -3.68 1.29
CA CYS A 21 -5.67 -4.77 0.47
C CYS A 21 -4.88 -4.91 -0.84
N ARG A 22 -5.23 -5.90 -1.67
CA ARG A 22 -4.46 -6.24 -2.87
C ARG A 22 -4.96 -5.52 -4.10
N THR A 23 -6.25 -5.24 -4.16
CA THR A 23 -6.92 -4.68 -5.34
C THR A 23 -7.88 -3.56 -4.95
N ASP A 24 -8.20 -2.70 -5.91
CA ASP A 24 -9.24 -1.68 -5.75
C ASP A 24 -10.63 -2.32 -5.55
N THR A 25 -10.90 -3.47 -6.15
CA THR A 25 -12.17 -4.20 -5.97
C THR A 25 -12.36 -4.68 -4.53
N GLU A 26 -11.30 -5.21 -3.91
CA GLU A 26 -11.32 -5.57 -2.48
C GLU A 26 -11.58 -4.34 -1.60
N PHE A 27 -10.98 -3.19 -1.93
CA PHE A 27 -11.21 -1.95 -1.21
C PHE A 27 -12.66 -1.45 -1.35
N SER A 28 -13.22 -1.46 -2.57
CA SER A 28 -14.60 -1.08 -2.82
C SER A 28 -15.59 -1.96 -2.07
N ALA A 29 -15.39 -3.29 -2.08
CA ALA A 29 -16.23 -4.22 -1.33
C ALA A 29 -16.19 -3.96 0.19
N PHE A 30 -15.00 -3.65 0.75
CA PHE A 30 -14.87 -3.25 2.15
C PHE A 30 -15.64 -1.95 2.46
N LEU A 31 -15.61 -0.97 1.56
CA LEU A 31 -16.34 0.28 1.75
C LEU A 31 -17.86 0.08 1.68
N GLU A 32 -18.32 -0.75 0.75
CA GLU A 32 -19.74 -1.09 0.61
C GLU A 32 -20.26 -1.84 1.85
N ASP A 33 -19.56 -2.87 2.30
CA ASP A 33 -19.94 -3.66 3.49
C ASP A 33 -20.01 -2.79 4.76
N LYS A 34 -19.03 -1.89 4.94
CA LYS A 34 -18.89 -1.12 6.17
C LYS A 34 -19.74 0.15 6.21
N PHE A 35 -19.98 0.79 5.07
CA PHE A 35 -20.61 2.12 5.01
C PHE A 35 -21.89 2.17 4.17
N GLY A 36 -22.18 1.14 3.37
CA GLY A 36 -23.47 0.98 2.67
C GLY A 36 -23.79 2.05 1.62
N CYS A 37 -22.79 2.78 1.10
CA CYS A 37 -23.00 3.91 0.20
C CYS A 37 -22.00 3.99 -0.97
N PHE A 38 -22.41 4.68 -2.04
CA PHE A 38 -21.59 4.95 -3.23
C PHE A 38 -20.49 5.97 -2.86
N VAL A 39 -19.27 5.48 -2.62
CA VAL A 39 -18.14 6.32 -2.20
C VAL A 39 -17.45 6.91 -3.44
N CYS A 40 -17.32 8.25 -3.50
CA CYS A 40 -16.45 8.90 -4.48
C CYS A 40 -14.97 8.64 -4.11
N LEU A 41 -14.39 7.60 -4.72
CA LEU A 41 -13.01 7.19 -4.52
C LEU A 41 -12.03 8.21 -5.12
N TRP A 42 -11.19 8.80 -4.28
CA TRP A 42 -9.95 9.43 -4.72
C TRP A 42 -8.82 8.43 -4.47
N SER A 43 -8.43 7.69 -5.51
CA SER A 43 -7.38 6.68 -5.37
C SER A 43 -6.02 7.36 -5.23
N ASN A 44 -5.43 7.30 -4.05
CA ASN A 44 -4.00 7.50 -3.86
C ASN A 44 -3.33 6.14 -3.70
N LYS A 45 -2.42 5.78 -4.61
CA LYS A 45 -1.73 4.48 -4.64
C LYS A 45 -0.34 4.64 -4.05
N GLU A 46 -0.22 4.47 -2.75
CA GLU A 46 1.05 4.47 -2.05
C GLU A 46 1.54 3.03 -1.83
N LEU A 47 2.85 2.82 -1.97
CA LEU A 47 3.47 1.54 -1.65
C LEU A 47 3.37 1.30 -0.14
N SER A 48 2.97 0.10 0.27
CA SER A 48 2.96 -0.25 1.70
C SER A 48 4.38 -0.21 2.27
N GLU A 49 4.49 0.09 3.57
CA GLU A 49 5.79 0.06 4.28
C GLU A 49 6.48 -1.30 4.15
N SER A 50 5.72 -2.40 4.19
CA SER A 50 6.21 -3.75 3.95
C SER A 50 6.82 -3.93 2.56
N THR A 51 6.21 -3.33 1.53
CA THR A 51 6.73 -3.35 0.15
C THR A 51 7.98 -2.47 0.04
N LEU A 52 7.99 -1.30 0.67
CA LEU A 52 9.15 -0.42 0.72
C LEU A 52 10.34 -1.11 1.42
N ASN A 53 10.09 -1.82 2.52
CA ASN A 53 11.09 -2.59 3.25
C ASN A 53 11.63 -3.77 2.43
N ALA A 54 10.77 -4.47 1.69
CA ALA A 54 11.20 -5.54 0.79
C ALA A 54 12.07 -5.00 -0.37
N ILE A 55 11.74 -3.84 -0.93
CA ILE A 55 12.56 -3.14 -1.94
C ILE A 55 13.90 -2.69 -1.34
N ALA A 56 13.90 -2.17 -0.11
CA ALA A 56 15.13 -1.80 0.57
C ALA A 56 16.03 -3.02 0.82
N ALA A 57 15.44 -4.13 1.29
CA ALA A 57 16.16 -5.38 1.54
C ALA A 57 16.74 -5.99 0.26
N SER A 58 16.01 -5.97 -0.86
CA SER A 58 16.50 -6.51 -2.13
C SER A 58 17.70 -5.72 -2.68
N ARG A 59 17.80 -4.42 -2.39
CA ARG A 59 18.97 -3.61 -2.76
C ARG A 59 20.22 -3.98 -1.95
N VAL A 60 20.07 -4.32 -0.68
CA VAL A 60 21.18 -4.76 0.17
C VAL A 60 21.75 -6.11 -0.32
N SER A 61 20.89 -7.03 -0.75
CA SER A 61 21.31 -8.35 -1.24
C SER A 61 22.13 -8.29 -2.53
N HIS A 62 21.86 -7.31 -3.40
CA HIS A 62 22.64 -7.09 -4.63
C HIS A 62 24.02 -6.47 -4.36
N GLN A 63 24.16 -5.67 -3.31
CA GLN A 63 25.43 -5.04 -2.94
C GLN A 63 26.41 -6.06 -2.33
N SER A 64 25.91 -7.07 -1.61
CA SER A 64 26.72 -8.15 -1.03
C SER A 64 27.27 -9.17 -2.04
N GLN A 65 26.78 -9.19 -3.28
CA GLN A 65 27.34 -10.05 -4.34
C GLN A 65 28.49 -9.39 -5.11
N GLU A 66 28.56 -8.05 -5.17
CA GLU A 66 29.68 -7.34 -5.80
C GLU A 66 30.94 -7.32 -4.91
N GLU A 67 30.81 -7.30 -3.57
CA GLU A 67 31.98 -7.32 -2.66
C GLU A 67 32.64 -8.72 -2.54
N ILE A 68 31.93 -9.82 -2.78
CA ILE A 68 32.51 -11.17 -2.74
C ILE A 68 33.25 -11.50 -4.06
N GLY A 69 32.95 -10.80 -5.16
CA GLY A 69 33.60 -11.00 -6.47
C GLY A 69 35.03 -10.44 -6.57
N ASN A 70 35.45 -9.58 -5.64
CA ASN A 70 36.73 -8.87 -5.72
C ASN A 70 37.79 -9.35 -4.70
N ILE A 71 37.60 -10.51 -4.07
CA ILE A 71 38.62 -11.13 -3.21
C ILE A 71 39.07 -12.47 -3.82
N SER A 72 39.77 -12.42 -4.94
CA SER A 72 40.66 -13.50 -5.40
C SER A 72 41.67 -13.01 -6.43
N LEU A 73 42.95 -13.24 -6.08
CA LEU A 73 44.23 -13.02 -6.79
C LEU A 73 44.82 -11.60 -6.75
#